data_AF-A0A384JXP3-F1
#
_entry.id   AF-A0A384JXP3-F1
#
_cell.length_a   1.000
_cell.length_b   1.000
_cell.length_c   1.000
_cell.angle_alpha   90.00
_cell.angle_beta   90.00
_cell.angle_gamma   90.00
#
_symmetry.space_group_name_H-M   'P 1'
#
loop_
_entity.id
_entity.type
_entity.pdbx_description
1 polymer ?
#
loop_
_entity_poly.entity_id
_entity_poly.type
_entity_poly.pdbx_seq_one_letter_code
_entity_poly.pdbx_strand_id
1 'polypeptide(L)'
;MSSSTALLPSVSHKKNDHPIFLRACHSPWLNVSQKSLVRFRGALAAYFLISSLVILHYELEISKNGWLVVYNLSNIVYGLQTLYAWVAFTWTFMHLYYPHSNDNNCSTISSSIRKCLSPSRKTSNTNEKYFFSVFHWGILAFPHVVTFIHWAVIVPRNEASIPSDKVFGDKLTTFFVFSKYGFNSVLALIELFILSSIKRSDPVWNHVFALAVLSLVYVGWAAIGKHYVGKYTYFFLDHEKNGWEYYWASVAAFVVLVELFFVFVYSLTGVRESMTKKQNDDKNTGYQRLPQ
;
A
#
# COMPACT_ATOMS: atom_id res chain seq x y z
N MET A 1 -10.18 -1.93 61.63
CA MET A 1 -10.71 -1.34 60.39
C MET A 1 -9.58 -1.33 59.38
N SER A 2 -9.62 -2.24 58.41
CA SER A 2 -8.53 -2.50 57.46
C SER A 2 -8.61 -1.49 56.32
N SER A 3 -7.54 -0.70 56.14
CA SER A 3 -7.41 0.27 55.06
C SER A 3 -7.06 -0.47 53.77
N SER A 4 -8.03 -0.61 52.87
CA SER A 4 -7.80 -1.13 51.53
C SER A 4 -7.16 -0.05 50.67
N THR A 5 -5.83 -0.07 50.57
CA THR A 5 -5.08 0.67 49.57
C THR A 5 -5.54 0.20 48.18
N ALA A 6 -6.08 1.12 47.40
CA ALA A 6 -6.49 0.84 46.03
C ALA A 6 -5.25 0.45 45.21
N LEU A 7 -5.19 -0.82 44.80
CA LEU A 7 -4.26 -1.32 43.80
C LEU A 7 -4.46 -0.50 42.52
N LEU A 8 -3.49 0.35 42.20
CA LEU A 8 -3.32 0.90 40.85
C LEU A 8 -3.28 -0.27 39.87
N PRO A 9 -4.21 -0.36 38.89
CA PRO A 9 -4.10 -1.40 37.88
C PRO A 9 -2.88 -1.11 37.02
N SER A 10 -1.86 -1.96 37.14
CA SER A 10 -0.71 -1.96 36.27
C SER A 10 -1.15 -2.26 34.82
N VAL A 11 -0.72 -1.42 33.89
CA VAL A 11 -0.55 -1.74 32.45
C VAL A 11 -1.83 -2.19 31.72
N SER A 12 -2.81 -1.29 31.61
CA SER A 12 -3.92 -1.41 30.65
C SER A 12 -3.61 -0.69 29.31
N HIS A 13 -2.40 -0.84 28.76
CA HIS A 13 -2.03 -0.17 27.49
C HIS A 13 -2.56 -0.85 26.22
N LYS A 14 -3.18 -2.05 26.31
CA LYS A 14 -3.68 -2.80 25.14
C LYS A 14 -5.14 -2.58 24.77
N LYS A 15 -5.91 -1.82 25.58
CA LYS A 15 -7.39 -1.78 25.43
C LYS A 15 -7.93 -0.78 24.40
N ASN A 16 -7.10 0.15 23.90
CA ASN A 16 -7.54 1.23 23.00
C ASN A 16 -6.97 1.14 21.58
N ASP A 17 -6.37 0.00 21.22
CA ASP A 17 -5.80 -0.17 19.89
C ASP A 17 -6.89 -0.55 18.89
N HIS A 18 -7.38 0.45 18.14
CA HIS A 18 -8.36 0.27 17.06
C HIS A 18 -7.91 -0.83 16.07
N PRO A 19 -8.84 -1.66 15.56
CA PRO A 19 -8.49 -2.71 14.60
C PRO A 19 -7.86 -2.13 13.34
N ILE A 20 -6.98 -2.90 12.69
CA ILE A 20 -6.18 -2.44 11.53
C ILE A 20 -7.04 -1.86 10.40
N PHE A 21 -8.22 -2.44 10.14
CA PHE A 21 -9.16 -1.94 9.13
C PHE A 21 -9.71 -0.55 9.46
N LEU A 22 -9.96 -0.29 10.75
CA LEU A 22 -10.42 1.02 11.20
C LEU A 22 -9.29 2.05 11.12
N ARG A 23 -8.05 1.63 11.41
CA ARG A 23 -6.86 2.50 11.25
C ARG A 23 -6.60 2.89 9.79
N ALA A 24 -6.91 2.01 8.84
CA ALA A 24 -6.88 2.35 7.42
C ALA A 24 -7.83 3.51 7.08
N CYS A 25 -8.91 3.68 7.86
CA CYS A 25 -9.94 4.69 7.64
C CYS A 25 -9.72 5.99 8.44
N HIS A 26 -8.61 6.09 9.18
CA HIS A 26 -8.30 7.26 10.00
C HIS A 26 -6.92 7.80 9.68
N SER A 27 -6.85 9.12 9.60
CA SER A 27 -5.60 9.85 9.52
C SER A 27 -4.85 9.75 10.85
N PRO A 28 -3.51 9.69 10.83
CA PRO A 28 -2.72 9.70 12.05
C PRO A 28 -2.63 11.10 12.68
N TRP A 29 -3.03 12.16 11.96
CA TRP A 29 -2.93 13.54 12.41
C TRP A 29 -4.24 14.04 13.02
N LEU A 30 -4.15 14.74 14.16
CA LEU A 30 -5.32 15.32 14.83
C LEU A 30 -6.02 16.42 14.02
N ASN A 31 -5.27 17.08 13.13
CA ASN A 31 -5.78 18.21 12.34
C ASN A 31 -6.58 17.77 11.11
N VAL A 32 -6.55 16.49 10.75
CA VAL A 32 -7.26 15.97 9.57
C VAL A 32 -8.62 15.45 10.02
N SER A 33 -9.68 16.22 9.72
CA SER A 33 -11.05 15.78 10.01
C SER A 33 -11.45 14.58 9.15
N GLN A 34 -12.35 13.73 9.66
CA GLN A 34 -12.86 12.57 8.93
C GLN A 34 -13.53 12.96 7.59
N LYS A 35 -14.20 14.11 7.53
CA LYS A 35 -14.79 14.64 6.29
C LYS A 35 -13.73 14.99 5.25
N SER A 36 -12.63 15.61 5.68
CA SER A 36 -11.50 15.91 4.80
C SER A 36 -10.82 14.64 4.29
N LEU A 37 -10.67 13.65 5.17
CA LEU A 37 -10.07 12.36 4.82
C LEU A 37 -10.87 11.62 3.75
N VAL A 38 -12.20 11.57 3.85
CA VAL A 38 -13.06 10.98 2.82
C VAL A 38 -12.87 11.68 1.47
N ARG A 39 -12.77 13.01 1.44
CA ARG A 39 -12.52 13.77 0.20
C ARG A 39 -11.16 13.44 -0.40
N PHE A 40 -10.10 13.40 0.40
CA PHE A 40 -8.77 13.03 -0.09
C PHE A 40 -8.72 11.58 -0.61
N ARG A 41 -9.32 10.64 0.12
CA ARG A 41 -9.46 9.24 -0.29
C ARG A 41 -10.23 9.11 -1.61
N GLY A 42 -11.33 9.84 -1.77
CA GLY A 42 -12.14 9.84 -2.98
C GLY A 42 -11.39 10.42 -4.18
N ALA A 43 -10.69 11.54 -4.00
CA ALA A 43 -9.84 12.12 -5.04
C ALA A 43 -8.72 11.16 -5.46
N LEU A 44 -8.08 10.49 -4.50
CA LEU A 44 -7.03 9.51 -4.75
C LEU A 44 -7.56 8.26 -5.49
N ALA A 45 -8.71 7.73 -5.07
CA ALA A 45 -9.35 6.59 -5.73
C ALA A 45 -9.76 6.91 -7.17
N ALA A 46 -10.33 8.11 -7.41
CA ALA A 46 -10.65 8.59 -8.74
C ALA A 46 -9.40 8.78 -9.61
N TYR A 47 -8.33 9.36 -9.05
CA TYR A 47 -7.05 9.51 -9.74
C TYR A 47 -6.51 8.15 -10.18
N PHE A 48 -6.41 7.17 -9.27
CA PHE A 48 -5.91 5.82 -9.61
C PHE A 48 -6.78 5.11 -10.65
N LEU A 49 -8.10 5.26 -10.58
CA LEU A 49 -9.00 4.69 -11.61
C LEU A 49 -8.73 5.31 -12.99
N ILE A 50 -8.74 6.63 -13.09
CA ILE A 50 -8.58 7.32 -14.38
C ILE A 50 -7.19 7.05 -14.97
N SER A 51 -6.15 7.18 -14.13
CA SER A 51 -4.77 6.92 -14.54
C SER A 51 -4.53 5.47 -14.92
N SER A 52 -5.09 4.49 -14.20
CA SER A 52 -4.97 3.07 -14.60
C SER A 52 -5.61 2.80 -15.96
N LEU A 53 -6.77 3.39 -16.26
CA LEU A 53 -7.40 3.27 -17.58
C LEU A 53 -6.54 3.90 -18.68
N VAL A 54 -5.96 5.07 -18.42
CA VAL A 54 -5.05 5.75 -19.37
C VAL A 54 -3.77 4.93 -19.59
N ILE A 55 -3.20 4.36 -18.52
CA ILE A 55 -2.02 3.49 -18.57
C ILE A 55 -2.31 2.24 -19.41
N LEU A 56 -3.44 1.58 -19.17
CA LEU A 56 -3.86 0.40 -19.94
C LEU A 56 -4.10 0.75 -21.40
N HIS A 57 -4.78 1.86 -21.69
CA HIS A 57 -4.98 2.35 -23.05
C HIS A 57 -3.65 2.59 -23.76
N TYR A 58 -2.70 3.25 -23.09
CA TYR A 58 -1.36 3.47 -23.64
C TYR A 58 -0.62 2.18 -23.97
N GLU A 59 -0.68 1.19 -23.08
CA GLU A 59 0.07 -0.05 -23.29
C GLU A 59 -0.56 -0.97 -24.34
N LEU A 60 -1.89 -1.00 -24.42
CA LEU A 60 -2.61 -1.86 -25.36
C LEU A 60 -2.65 -1.25 -26.77
N GLU A 61 -2.97 0.04 -26.90
CA GLU A 61 -3.18 0.68 -28.21
C GLU A 61 -1.90 1.28 -28.78
N ILE A 62 -1.11 1.97 -27.94
CA ILE A 62 0.07 2.72 -28.40
C ILE A 62 1.31 1.83 -28.38
N SER A 63 1.60 1.20 -27.22
CA SER A 63 2.79 0.33 -27.08
C SER A 63 2.58 -1.07 -27.64
N LYS A 64 1.33 -1.48 -27.93
CA LYS A 64 0.96 -2.81 -28.45
C LYS A 64 1.57 -3.97 -27.65
N ASN A 65 1.63 -3.81 -26.33
CA ASN A 65 2.23 -4.80 -25.43
C ASN A 65 1.37 -6.07 -25.29
N GLY A 66 0.09 -6.04 -25.66
CA GLY A 66 -0.82 -7.19 -25.62
C GLY A 66 -0.88 -7.83 -24.23
N TRP A 67 -0.73 -9.16 -24.17
CA TRP A 67 -0.78 -9.92 -22.92
C TRP A 67 0.40 -9.64 -21.95
N LEU A 68 1.48 -9.01 -22.41
CA LEU A 68 2.61 -8.63 -21.54
C LEU A 68 2.18 -7.70 -20.40
N VAL A 69 1.12 -6.93 -20.61
CA VAL A 69 0.56 -5.98 -19.63
C VAL A 69 0.25 -6.66 -18.30
N VAL A 70 -0.27 -7.89 -18.32
CA VAL A 70 -0.69 -8.63 -17.11
C VAL A 70 0.49 -9.21 -16.33
N TYR A 71 1.61 -9.47 -16.99
CA TYR A 71 2.82 -10.03 -16.38
C TYR A 71 3.78 -8.95 -15.87
N ASN A 72 3.53 -7.69 -16.22
CA ASN A 72 4.37 -6.58 -15.82
C ASN A 72 4.14 -6.21 -14.34
N LEU A 73 5.19 -6.30 -13.52
CA LEU A 73 5.14 -5.95 -12.08
C LEU A 73 4.53 -4.57 -11.87
N SER A 74 4.96 -3.59 -12.66
CA SER A 74 4.52 -2.22 -12.51
C SER A 74 3.01 -2.05 -12.70
N ASN A 75 2.39 -2.82 -13.60
CA ASN A 75 0.94 -2.83 -13.79
C ASN A 75 0.23 -3.56 -12.66
N ILE A 76 0.78 -4.68 -12.20
CA ILE A 76 0.25 -5.42 -11.04
C ILE A 76 0.24 -4.49 -9.83
N VAL A 77 1.36 -3.85 -9.51
CA VAL A 77 1.49 -2.91 -8.39
C VAL A 77 0.53 -1.74 -8.52
N TYR A 78 0.42 -1.13 -9.71
CA TYR A 78 -0.53 -0.05 -9.94
C TYR A 78 -1.99 -0.49 -9.76
N GLY A 79 -2.32 -1.69 -10.24
CA GLY A 79 -3.64 -2.30 -10.06
C GLY A 79 -3.95 -2.59 -8.59
N LEU A 80 -2.98 -3.11 -7.84
CA LEU A 80 -3.11 -3.35 -6.40
C LEU A 80 -3.28 -2.01 -5.64
N GLN A 81 -2.54 -0.95 -5.99
CA GLN A 81 -2.72 0.38 -5.41
C GLN A 81 -4.11 0.96 -5.72
N THR A 82 -4.58 0.78 -6.95
CA THR A 82 -5.93 1.19 -7.37
C THR A 82 -6.98 0.47 -6.54
N LEU A 83 -6.86 -0.86 -6.41
CA LEU A 83 -7.75 -1.67 -5.59
C LEU A 83 -7.76 -1.20 -4.12
N TYR A 84 -6.58 -0.99 -3.53
CA TYR A 84 -6.45 -0.52 -2.16
C TYR A 84 -7.07 0.87 -1.97
N ALA A 85 -6.84 1.80 -2.90
CA ALA A 85 -7.39 3.15 -2.83
C ALA A 85 -8.93 3.14 -2.81
N TRP A 86 -9.55 2.28 -3.63
CA TRP A 86 -11.00 2.09 -3.64
C TRP A 86 -11.52 1.43 -2.36
N VAL A 87 -10.88 0.35 -1.89
CA VAL A 87 -11.26 -0.31 -0.63
C VAL A 87 -11.18 0.69 0.54
N ALA A 88 -10.08 1.42 0.66
CA ALA A 88 -9.89 2.39 1.73
C ALA A 88 -10.87 3.58 1.62
N PHE A 89 -11.16 4.06 0.41
CA PHE A 89 -12.19 5.08 0.20
C PHE A 89 -13.58 4.60 0.63
N THR A 90 -14.00 3.43 0.14
CA THR A 90 -15.29 2.82 0.49
C THR A 90 -15.42 2.64 2.00
N TRP A 91 -14.40 2.08 2.65
CA TRP A 91 -14.43 1.89 4.10
C TRP A 91 -14.46 3.21 4.86
N THR A 92 -13.69 4.22 4.44
CA THR A 92 -13.69 5.55 5.07
C THR A 92 -15.06 6.25 4.90
N PHE A 93 -15.65 6.15 3.71
CA PHE A 93 -16.98 6.68 3.41
C PHE A 93 -18.06 6.00 4.25
N MET A 94 -18.08 4.66 4.25
CA MET A 94 -19.04 3.89 5.04
C MET A 94 -18.88 4.15 6.54
N HIS A 95 -17.64 4.31 7.01
CA HIS A 95 -17.38 4.63 8.42
C HIS A 95 -17.95 6.00 8.83
N LEU A 96 -17.91 7.00 7.95
CA LEU A 96 -18.41 8.35 8.23
C LEU A 96 -19.94 8.47 8.11
N TYR A 97 -20.53 7.94 7.04
CA TYR A 97 -21.94 8.18 6.71
C TYR A 97 -22.90 7.10 7.22
N TYR A 98 -22.41 5.88 7.42
CA TYR A 98 -23.19 4.75 7.90
C TYR A 98 -22.53 4.12 9.14
N PRO A 99 -22.41 4.87 10.26
CA PRO A 99 -21.96 4.28 11.51
C PRO A 99 -22.95 3.17 11.89
N HIS A 100 -22.45 1.94 12.04
CA HIS A 100 -23.29 0.77 12.32
C HIS A 100 -24.18 1.00 13.55
N SER A 101 -25.50 0.99 13.33
CA SER A 101 -26.49 0.74 14.37
C SER A 101 -26.43 -0.73 14.80
N ASN A 102 -26.81 -1.02 16.04
CA ASN A 102 -26.76 -2.35 16.62
C ASN A 102 -27.85 -3.25 15.99
N ASP A 103 -27.63 -3.69 14.76
CA ASP A 103 -28.65 -4.36 13.96
C ASP A 103 -28.65 -5.87 14.26
N ASN A 104 -29.36 -6.25 15.33
CA ASN A 104 -29.68 -7.64 15.65
C ASN A 104 -30.70 -8.26 14.66
N ASN A 105 -31.20 -7.52 13.67
CA ASN A 105 -32.17 -8.03 12.70
C ASN A 105 -31.95 -7.36 11.32
N CYS A 106 -31.27 -8.04 10.39
CA CYS A 106 -31.46 -7.82 8.96
C CYS A 106 -30.87 -8.97 8.12
N SER A 107 -31.73 -9.85 7.61
CA SER A 107 -31.37 -10.89 6.63
C SER A 107 -31.34 -10.33 5.20
N THR A 108 -30.54 -11.02 4.37
CA THR A 108 -30.64 -11.09 2.90
C THR A 108 -29.94 -9.95 2.13
N ILE A 109 -28.69 -10.21 1.73
CA ILE A 109 -27.86 -9.48 0.76
C ILE A 109 -27.44 -8.05 1.16
N SER A 110 -28.36 -7.17 1.54
CA SER A 110 -28.05 -5.79 1.93
C SER A 110 -27.11 -5.71 3.14
N SER A 111 -27.31 -6.60 4.12
CA SER A 111 -26.44 -6.71 5.28
C SER A 111 -25.07 -7.31 4.94
N SER A 112 -24.99 -8.21 3.96
CA SER A 112 -23.71 -8.75 3.45
C SER A 112 -22.92 -7.69 2.68
N ILE A 113 -23.59 -6.92 1.81
CA ILE A 113 -22.98 -5.81 1.07
C ILE A 113 -22.48 -4.75 2.05
N ARG A 114 -23.29 -4.37 3.05
CA ARG A 114 -22.85 -3.43 4.10
C ARG A 114 -21.67 -3.97 4.91
N LYS A 115 -21.62 -5.26 5.23
CA LYS A 115 -20.47 -5.88 5.92
C LYS A 115 -19.20 -5.88 5.08
N CYS A 116 -19.30 -6.10 3.76
CA CYS A 116 -18.14 -6.06 2.86
C CYS A 116 -17.60 -4.63 2.66
N LEU A 117 -18.51 -3.66 2.51
CA LEU A 117 -18.18 -2.25 2.27
C LEU A 117 -17.83 -1.49 3.55
N SER A 118 -18.06 -2.04 4.74
CA SER A 118 -17.67 -1.41 6.01
C SER A 118 -16.36 -1.99 6.54
N PRO A 119 -15.51 -1.18 7.20
CA PRO A 119 -14.32 -1.70 7.83
C PRO A 119 -14.70 -2.68 8.94
N SER A 120 -14.08 -3.86 8.94
CA SER A 120 -14.33 -4.87 9.97
C SER A 120 -13.90 -4.34 11.33
N ARG A 121 -14.89 -4.14 12.22
CA ARG A 121 -14.68 -3.64 13.59
C ARG A 121 -14.63 -4.75 14.64
N LYS A 122 -15.16 -5.93 14.31
CA LYS A 122 -14.95 -7.14 15.11
C LYS A 122 -13.46 -7.46 15.11
N THR A 123 -12.98 -8.14 16.14
CA THR A 123 -11.69 -8.83 16.06
C THR A 123 -11.80 -9.88 14.96
N SER A 124 -11.60 -9.50 13.70
CA SER A 124 -11.57 -10.44 12.60
C SER A 124 -10.55 -11.53 12.90
N ASN A 125 -10.74 -12.70 12.28
CA ASN A 125 -9.82 -13.82 12.44
C ASN A 125 -8.37 -13.35 12.25
N THR A 126 -7.46 -13.84 13.09
CA THR A 126 -6.04 -13.44 13.09
C THR A 126 -5.44 -13.49 11.67
N ASN A 127 -5.85 -14.47 10.87
CA ASN A 127 -5.42 -14.65 9.49
C ASN A 127 -5.86 -13.49 8.58
N GLU A 128 -7.11 -13.03 8.66
CA GLU A 128 -7.60 -11.92 7.83
C GLU A 128 -6.88 -10.61 8.13
N LYS A 129 -6.61 -10.34 9.42
CA LYS A 129 -5.80 -9.19 9.83
C LYS A 129 -4.39 -9.29 9.26
N TYR A 130 -3.82 -10.48 9.34
CA TYR A 130 -2.48 -10.75 8.83
C TYR A 130 -2.40 -10.53 7.31
N PHE A 131 -3.30 -11.13 6.53
CA PHE A 131 -3.34 -10.95 5.07
C PHE A 131 -3.55 -9.49 4.69
N PHE A 132 -4.49 -8.79 5.34
CA PHE A 132 -4.69 -7.36 5.08
C PHE A 132 -3.45 -6.52 5.45
N SER A 133 -2.78 -6.88 6.54
CA SER A 133 -1.55 -6.21 6.95
C SER A 133 -0.42 -6.43 5.93
N VAL A 134 -0.19 -7.67 5.49
CA VAL A 134 0.79 -7.99 4.43
C VAL A 134 0.44 -7.25 3.15
N PHE A 135 -0.83 -7.26 2.75
CA PHE A 135 -1.31 -6.52 1.59
C PHE A 135 -0.99 -5.03 1.71
N HIS A 136 -1.33 -4.40 2.84
CA HIS A 136 -1.03 -2.99 3.08
C HIS A 136 0.48 -2.68 2.98
N TRP A 137 1.34 -3.51 3.57
CA TRP A 137 2.78 -3.33 3.47
C TRP A 137 3.29 -3.50 2.03
N GLY A 138 2.74 -4.43 1.26
CA GLY A 138 3.05 -4.58 -0.16
C GLY A 138 2.64 -3.34 -0.97
N ILE A 139 1.46 -2.77 -0.69
CA ILE A 139 0.97 -1.53 -1.32
C ILE A 139 1.89 -0.35 -1.03
N LEU A 140 2.52 -0.31 0.15
CA LEU A 140 3.48 0.74 0.50
C LEU A 140 4.86 0.49 -0.11
N ALA A 141 5.37 -0.75 -0.06
CA ALA A 141 6.75 -1.06 -0.45
C ALA A 141 6.94 -1.22 -1.97
N PHE A 142 6.06 -1.97 -2.65
CA PHE A 142 6.25 -2.31 -4.07
C PHE A 142 6.27 -1.11 -5.04
N PRO A 143 5.54 -0.01 -4.82
CA PRO A 143 5.66 1.18 -5.67
C PRO A 143 7.08 1.73 -5.68
N HIS A 144 7.76 1.74 -4.53
CA HIS A 144 9.16 2.16 -4.43
C HIS A 144 10.10 1.21 -5.17
N VAL A 145 9.87 -0.10 -5.08
CA VAL A 145 10.62 -1.11 -5.83
C VAL A 145 10.48 -0.88 -7.34
N VAL A 146 9.27 -0.67 -7.83
CA VAL A 146 8.99 -0.41 -9.26
C VAL A 146 9.64 0.88 -9.72
N THR A 147 9.51 1.96 -8.95
CA THR A 147 10.16 3.26 -9.22
C THR A 147 11.68 3.11 -9.27
N PHE A 148 12.27 2.43 -8.29
CA PHE A 148 13.72 2.21 -8.23
C PHE A 148 14.21 1.37 -9.40
N ILE A 149 13.56 0.24 -9.70
CA ILE A 149 13.95 -0.61 -10.83
C ILE A 149 13.88 0.19 -12.14
N HIS A 150 12.82 0.98 -12.34
CA HIS A 150 12.69 1.77 -13.56
C HIS A 150 13.81 2.80 -13.70
N TRP A 151 13.98 3.68 -12.72
CA TRP A 151 14.90 4.82 -12.83
C TRP A 151 16.37 4.47 -12.56
N ALA A 152 16.65 3.50 -11.68
CA ALA A 152 18.01 3.15 -11.30
C ALA A 152 18.59 1.97 -12.09
N VAL A 153 17.75 1.09 -12.66
CA VAL A 153 18.21 -0.12 -13.36
C VAL A 153 17.89 -0.07 -14.85
N ILE A 154 16.64 0.18 -15.22
CA ILE A 154 16.17 0.04 -16.61
C ILE A 154 16.57 1.25 -17.46
N VAL A 155 16.30 2.47 -16.99
CA VAL A 155 16.60 3.71 -17.73
C VAL A 155 18.11 3.85 -18.02
N PRO A 156 19.03 3.68 -17.04
CA PRO A 156 20.46 3.83 -17.30
C PRO A 156 21.06 2.79 -18.24
N ARG A 157 20.37 1.63 -18.41
CA ARG A 157 20.82 0.54 -19.28
C ARG A 157 20.19 0.58 -20.67
N ASN A 158 19.39 1.60 -20.99
CA ASN A 158 18.68 1.73 -22.26
C ASN A 158 17.75 0.54 -22.60
N GLU A 159 17.27 -0.18 -21.58
CA GLU A 159 16.31 -1.29 -21.72
C GLU A 159 14.87 -0.83 -21.44
N ALA A 160 14.65 0.49 -21.35
CA ALA A 160 13.33 1.05 -21.13
C ALA A 160 12.46 0.90 -22.39
N SER A 161 11.19 0.55 -22.20
CA SER A 161 10.21 0.49 -23.30
C SER A 161 10.05 1.83 -24.02
N ILE A 162 10.34 2.93 -23.32
CA ILE A 162 10.32 4.29 -23.84
C ILE A 162 11.73 4.85 -23.64
N PRO A 163 12.45 5.20 -24.72
CA PRO A 163 13.75 5.82 -24.64
C PRO A 163 13.73 7.11 -23.82
N SER A 164 14.80 7.38 -23.06
CA SER A 164 14.90 8.50 -22.12
C SER A 164 14.74 9.87 -22.81
N ASP A 165 15.19 9.99 -24.05
CA ASP A 165 15.04 11.15 -24.93
C ASP A 165 13.58 11.42 -25.31
N LYS A 166 12.72 10.41 -25.28
CA LYS A 166 11.29 10.52 -25.64
C LYS A 166 10.35 10.67 -24.45
N VAL A 167 10.86 10.59 -23.22
CA VAL A 167 10.05 10.71 -22.00
C VAL A 167 9.25 12.02 -21.97
N PHE A 168 9.85 13.11 -22.43
CA PHE A 168 9.24 14.44 -22.47
C PHE A 168 8.71 14.84 -23.86
N GLY A 169 8.70 13.92 -24.82
CA GLY A 169 8.32 14.22 -26.21
C GLY A 169 6.82 14.48 -26.38
N ASP A 170 5.99 13.75 -25.65
CA ASP A 170 4.52 13.90 -25.69
C ASP A 170 3.94 13.91 -24.27
N LYS A 171 2.86 14.67 -24.07
CA LYS A 171 2.20 14.84 -22.78
C LYS A 171 1.67 13.52 -22.25
N LEU A 172 1.12 12.68 -23.12
CA LEU A 172 0.53 11.40 -22.73
C LEU A 172 1.63 10.39 -22.36
N THR A 173 2.72 10.37 -23.13
CA THR A 173 3.93 9.58 -22.81
C THR A 173 4.56 10.01 -21.47
N THR A 174 4.68 11.33 -21.24
CA THR A 174 5.16 11.89 -19.97
C THR A 174 4.26 11.45 -18.82
N PHE A 175 2.95 11.62 -18.97
CA PHE A 175 1.97 11.22 -17.96
C PHE A 175 2.06 9.72 -17.65
N PHE A 176 2.20 8.87 -18.67
CA PHE A 176 2.35 7.42 -18.52
C PHE A 176 3.58 7.07 -17.68
N VAL A 177 4.77 7.57 -18.08
CA VAL A 177 6.03 7.27 -17.41
C VAL A 177 6.00 7.74 -15.96
N PHE A 178 5.63 9.00 -15.72
CA PHE A 178 5.62 9.56 -14.38
C PHE A 178 4.55 8.95 -13.49
N SER A 179 3.33 8.72 -13.98
CA SER A 179 2.28 8.11 -13.17
C SER A 179 2.68 6.72 -12.72
N LYS A 180 3.23 5.92 -13.65
CA LYS A 180 3.54 4.51 -13.44
C LYS A 180 4.82 4.27 -12.64
N TYR A 181 5.84 5.10 -12.82
CA TYR A 181 7.18 4.87 -12.26
C TYR A 181 7.64 5.98 -11.29
N GLY A 182 6.82 6.96 -10.95
CA GLY A 182 7.20 8.01 -10.00
C GLY A 182 6.08 8.42 -9.06
N PHE A 183 4.97 8.90 -9.61
CA PHE A 183 3.87 9.45 -8.82
C PHE A 183 3.22 8.38 -7.93
N ASN A 184 3.11 7.14 -8.39
CA ASN A 184 2.62 6.02 -7.59
C ASN A 184 3.42 5.80 -6.28
N SER A 185 4.73 6.01 -6.31
CA SER A 185 5.62 5.95 -5.15
C SER A 185 5.40 7.12 -4.20
N VAL A 186 5.20 8.33 -4.73
CA VAL A 186 4.84 9.51 -3.92
C VAL A 186 3.47 9.33 -3.25
N LEU A 187 2.49 8.78 -3.97
CA LEU A 187 1.16 8.50 -3.43
C LEU A 187 1.20 7.45 -2.32
N ALA A 188 2.10 6.46 -2.41
CA ALA A 188 2.34 5.50 -1.32
C ALA A 188 2.88 6.19 -0.05
N LEU A 189 3.73 7.20 -0.18
CA LEU A 189 4.18 8.00 0.97
C LEU A 189 3.06 8.86 1.54
N ILE A 190 2.22 9.47 0.70
CA ILE A 190 1.04 10.21 1.15
C ILE A 190 0.09 9.29 1.92
N GLU A 191 -0.11 8.06 1.43
CA GLU A 191 -0.89 7.03 2.11
C GLU A 191 -0.34 6.74 3.51
N LEU A 192 0.97 6.48 3.59
CA LEU A 192 1.67 6.20 4.84
C LEU A 192 1.56 7.38 5.81
N PHE A 193 1.88 8.59 5.38
CA PHE A 193 2.00 9.73 6.29
C PHE A 193 0.66 10.36 6.64
N ILE A 194 -0.28 10.49 5.70
CA ILE A 194 -1.45 11.37 5.86
C ILE A 194 -2.74 10.57 5.97
N LEU A 195 -2.91 9.50 5.18
CA LEU A 195 -4.23 8.89 4.99
C LEU A 195 -4.49 7.69 5.89
N SER A 196 -3.45 6.95 6.29
CA SER A 196 -3.55 5.75 7.13
C SER A 196 -2.85 5.93 8.48
N SER A 197 -3.50 5.46 9.54
CA SER A 197 -2.96 5.40 10.91
C SER A 197 -2.52 3.98 11.29
N ILE A 198 -2.38 3.07 10.32
CA ILE A 198 -1.92 1.69 10.56
C ILE A 198 -0.52 1.72 11.17
N LYS A 199 -0.39 1.14 12.37
CA LYS A 199 0.89 1.05 13.09
C LYS A 199 1.77 -0.06 12.53
N ARG A 200 3.05 -0.03 12.92
CA ARG A 200 4.02 -1.09 12.65
C ARG A 200 3.48 -2.46 13.06
N SER A 201 3.72 -3.44 12.20
CA SER A 201 3.28 -4.81 12.43
C SER A 201 4.25 -5.56 13.33
N ASP A 202 3.68 -6.34 14.27
CA ASP A 202 4.42 -7.21 15.17
C ASP A 202 3.84 -8.65 15.11
N PRO A 203 4.67 -9.69 14.95
CA PRO A 203 6.12 -9.66 14.74
C PRO A 203 6.49 -9.32 13.27
N VAL A 204 7.56 -8.53 13.10
CA VAL A 204 8.04 -8.04 11.79
C VAL A 204 8.44 -9.18 10.84
N TRP A 205 9.00 -10.26 11.38
CA TRP A 205 9.52 -11.38 10.58
C TRP A 205 8.47 -12.07 9.72
N ASN A 206 7.19 -12.06 10.14
CA ASN A 206 6.13 -12.64 9.33
C ASN A 206 5.93 -11.83 8.04
N HIS A 207 6.03 -10.51 8.11
CA HIS A 207 5.89 -9.62 6.96
C HIS A 207 7.08 -9.71 6.02
N VAL A 208 8.30 -9.81 6.57
CA VAL A 208 9.53 -10.09 5.79
C VAL A 208 9.35 -11.39 5.01
N PHE A 209 9.01 -12.48 5.69
CA PHE A 209 8.81 -13.77 5.02
C PHE A 209 7.70 -13.70 3.96
N ALA A 210 6.58 -13.04 4.25
CA ALA A 210 5.47 -12.93 3.32
C ALA A 210 5.82 -12.12 2.06
N LEU A 211 6.56 -11.01 2.20
CA LEU A 211 6.99 -10.19 1.06
C LEU A 211 8.05 -10.91 0.23
N ALA A 212 8.99 -11.62 0.86
CA ALA A 212 9.92 -12.50 0.17
C ALA A 212 9.18 -13.58 -0.65
N VAL A 213 8.21 -14.28 -0.05
CA VAL A 213 7.39 -15.27 -0.77
C VAL A 213 6.62 -14.62 -1.93
N LEU A 214 5.99 -13.46 -1.72
CA LEU A 214 5.28 -12.74 -2.78
C LEU A 214 6.20 -12.31 -3.93
N SER A 215 7.44 -11.92 -3.63
CA SER A 215 8.43 -11.58 -4.66
C SER A 215 8.83 -12.80 -5.49
N LEU A 216 8.98 -13.97 -4.88
CA LEU A 216 9.25 -15.22 -5.59
C LEU A 216 8.03 -15.68 -6.40
N VAL A 217 6.82 -15.52 -5.86
CA VAL A 217 5.58 -15.76 -6.61
C VAL A 217 5.51 -14.87 -7.85
N TYR A 218 5.91 -13.60 -7.75
CA TYR A 218 6.01 -12.72 -8.91
C TYR A 218 7.04 -13.21 -9.94
N VAL A 219 8.23 -13.66 -9.49
CA VAL A 219 9.22 -14.25 -10.41
C VAL A 219 8.65 -15.46 -11.14
N GLY A 220 7.92 -16.33 -10.43
CA GLY A 220 7.19 -17.44 -11.05
C GLY A 220 6.13 -16.96 -12.05
N TRP A 221 5.38 -15.91 -11.70
CA TRP A 221 4.39 -15.30 -12.60
C TRP A 221 5.04 -14.71 -13.86
N ALA A 222 6.20 -14.07 -13.73
CA ALA A 222 6.98 -13.56 -14.86
C ALA A 222 7.49 -14.69 -15.76
N ALA A 223 7.88 -15.83 -15.20
CA ALA A 223 8.27 -17.02 -15.97
C ALA A 223 7.10 -17.62 -16.76
N ILE A 224 5.90 -17.67 -16.15
CA ILE A 224 4.65 -18.04 -16.86
C ILE A 224 4.40 -17.06 -18.01
N GLY A 225 4.56 -15.77 -17.77
CA GLY A 225 4.45 -14.73 -18.80
C GLY A 225 5.41 -14.95 -19.97
N LYS A 226 6.67 -15.31 -19.71
CA LYS A 226 7.65 -15.66 -20.75
C LYS A 226 7.15 -16.83 -21.60
N HIS A 227 6.59 -17.86 -20.99
CA HIS A 227 6.08 -19.03 -21.72
C HIS A 227 4.96 -18.67 -22.70
N TYR A 228 4.04 -17.78 -22.32
CA TYR A 228 2.91 -17.39 -23.17
C TYR A 228 3.22 -16.27 -24.18
N VAL A 229 4.06 -15.30 -23.80
CA VAL A 229 4.33 -14.09 -24.60
C VAL A 229 5.65 -14.20 -25.36
N GLY A 230 6.52 -15.16 -24.99
CA GLY A 230 7.83 -15.39 -25.59
C GLY A 230 8.95 -14.46 -25.09
N LYS A 231 8.65 -13.53 -24.17
CA LYS A 231 9.64 -12.59 -23.61
C LYS A 231 9.37 -12.25 -22.15
N TYR A 232 10.43 -11.97 -21.40
CA TYR A 232 10.31 -11.45 -20.03
C TYR A 232 9.95 -9.96 -20.02
N THR A 233 9.23 -9.53 -18.98
CA THR A 233 9.00 -8.10 -18.71
C THR A 233 10.30 -7.39 -18.31
N TYR A 234 11.12 -8.03 -17.49
CA TYR A 234 12.40 -7.50 -17.05
C TYR A 234 13.55 -8.22 -17.73
N PHE A 235 14.43 -7.46 -18.40
CA PHE A 235 15.57 -8.01 -19.11
C PHE A 235 16.52 -8.81 -18.20
N PHE A 236 16.63 -8.44 -16.92
CA PHE A 236 17.52 -9.12 -15.96
C PHE A 236 17.03 -10.51 -15.55
N LEU A 237 15.75 -10.83 -15.79
CA LEU A 237 15.20 -12.18 -15.61
C LEU A 237 15.37 -13.05 -16.86
N ASP A 238 15.93 -12.52 -17.94
CA ASP A 238 16.17 -13.26 -19.16
C ASP A 238 17.48 -14.05 -19.08
N HIS A 239 17.37 -15.32 -18.71
CA HIS A 239 18.50 -16.24 -18.64
C HIS A 239 19.08 -16.60 -20.02
N GLU A 240 18.33 -16.44 -21.12
CA GLU A 240 18.86 -16.69 -22.46
C GLU A 240 19.81 -15.57 -22.90
N LYS A 241 19.50 -14.33 -22.49
CA LYS A 241 20.35 -13.16 -22.76
C LYS A 241 21.52 -13.04 -21.78
N ASN A 242 21.30 -13.29 -20.50
CA ASN A 242 22.28 -13.00 -19.45
C ASN A 242 22.97 -14.25 -18.86
N GLY A 243 22.45 -15.46 -19.09
CA GLY A 243 22.94 -16.69 -18.46
C GLY A 243 22.29 -17.01 -17.11
N TRP A 244 22.33 -18.29 -16.72
CA TRP A 244 21.67 -18.81 -15.53
C TRP A 244 22.24 -18.31 -14.19
N GLU A 245 23.54 -18.03 -14.14
CA GLU A 245 24.17 -17.47 -12.94
C GLU A 245 23.63 -16.07 -12.62
N TYR A 246 23.56 -15.22 -13.63
CA TYR A 246 23.02 -13.87 -13.53
C TYR A 246 21.51 -13.86 -13.27
N TYR A 247 20.78 -14.86 -13.77
CA TYR A 247 19.36 -15.03 -13.46
C TYR A 247 19.14 -15.20 -11.95
N TRP A 248 19.82 -16.16 -11.32
CA TRP A 248 19.64 -16.42 -9.88
C TRP A 248 20.15 -15.26 -9.03
N ALA A 249 21.25 -14.62 -9.43
CA ALA A 249 21.72 -13.39 -8.78
C ALA A 249 20.68 -12.27 -8.88
N SER A 250 20.01 -12.11 -10.02
CA SER A 250 18.97 -11.10 -10.22
C SER A 250 17.70 -11.40 -9.41
N VAL A 251 17.31 -12.68 -9.30
CA VAL A 251 16.20 -13.10 -8.43
C VAL A 251 16.52 -12.79 -6.97
N ALA A 252 17.72 -13.14 -6.50
CA ALA A 252 18.15 -12.82 -5.14
C ALA A 252 18.19 -11.31 -4.89
N ALA A 253 18.76 -10.54 -5.82
CA ALA A 253 18.81 -9.08 -5.74
C ALA A 253 17.41 -8.45 -5.71
N PHE A 254 16.46 -8.99 -6.47
CA PHE A 254 15.07 -8.53 -6.48
C PHE A 254 14.38 -8.76 -5.13
N VAL A 255 14.54 -9.95 -4.53
CA VAL A 255 14.01 -10.26 -3.18
C VAL A 255 14.61 -9.30 -2.15
N VAL A 256 15.94 -9.14 -2.15
CA VAL A 256 16.63 -8.22 -1.23
C VAL A 256 16.14 -6.78 -1.41
N LEU A 257 15.92 -6.34 -2.65
CA LEU A 257 15.42 -5.00 -2.94
C LEU A 257 14.01 -4.77 -2.38
N VAL A 258 13.12 -5.76 -2.48
CA VAL A 258 11.79 -5.72 -1.87
C VAL A 258 11.91 -5.56 -0.35
N GLU A 259 12.78 -6.32 0.30
CA GLU A 259 12.98 -6.23 1.75
C GLU A 259 13.60 -4.89 2.18
N LEU A 260 14.54 -4.35 1.41
CA LEU A 260 15.10 -3.01 1.67
C LEU A 260 14.01 -1.94 1.65
N PHE A 261 13.11 -1.98 0.66
CA PHE A 261 12.01 -1.03 0.60
C PHE A 261 10.94 -1.30 1.66
N PHE A 262 10.74 -2.54 2.08
CA PHE A 262 9.93 -2.85 3.26
C PHE A 262 10.51 -2.22 4.52
N VAL A 263 11.80 -2.39 4.79
CA VAL A 263 12.49 -1.75 5.93
C VAL A 263 12.40 -0.24 5.86
N PHE A 264 12.54 0.34 4.66
CA PHE A 264 12.37 1.77 4.43
C PHE A 264 10.98 2.26 4.85
N VAL A 265 9.90 1.66 4.33
CA VAL A 265 8.52 2.07 4.70
C VAL A 265 8.20 1.75 6.16
N TYR A 266 8.74 0.66 6.71
CA TYR A 266 8.59 0.29 8.12
C TYR A 266 9.24 1.35 9.03
N SER A 267 10.42 1.83 8.66
CA SER A 267 11.14 2.88 9.38
C SER A 267 10.39 4.22 9.32
N LEU A 268 9.90 4.61 8.14
CA LEU A 268 9.08 5.83 7.97
C LEU A 268 7.79 5.77 8.80
N THR A 269 7.18 4.59 8.91
CA THR A 269 6.01 4.37 9.77
C THR A 269 6.36 4.63 11.24
N GLY A 270 7.54 4.19 11.70
CA GLY A 270 8.03 4.48 13.05
C GLY A 270 8.29 5.98 13.29
N VAL A 271 8.85 6.69 12.31
CA VAL A 271 9.02 8.15 12.37
C VAL A 271 7.66 8.84 12.50
N ARG A 272 6.69 8.47 11.65
CA ARG A 272 5.33 9.01 11.71
C ARG A 272 4.66 8.75 13.06
N GLU A 273 4.79 7.53 13.61
CA GLU A 273 4.29 7.19 14.96
C GLU A 273 4.91 8.06 16.06
N SER A 274 6.21 8.35 15.97
CA SER A 274 6.90 9.23 16.91
C SER A 274 6.36 10.67 16.83
N MET A 275 6.19 11.20 15.62
CA MET A 275 5.65 12.54 15.39
C MET A 275 4.22 12.69 15.90
N THR A 276 3.36 11.70 15.65
CA THR A 276 1.95 11.76 16.05
C THR A 276 1.77 11.56 17.55
N LYS A 277 2.64 10.78 18.18
CA LYS A 277 2.71 10.70 19.65
C LYS A 277 3.07 12.05 20.25
N LYS A 278 4.14 12.70 19.75
CA LYS A 278 4.55 14.04 20.21
C LYS A 278 3.41 15.06 20.09
N GLN A 279 2.69 15.05 18.96
CA GLN A 279 1.53 15.93 18.76
C GLN A 279 0.43 15.72 19.81
N ASN A 280 0.17 14.48 20.22
CA ASN A 280 -0.81 14.17 21.27
C ASN A 280 -0.35 14.68 22.64
N ASP A 281 0.94 14.53 22.96
CA ASP A 281 1.53 14.97 24.22
C ASP A 281 1.51 16.51 24.34
N ASP A 282 1.83 17.23 23.25
CA ASP A 282 1.78 18.70 23.18
C ASP A 282 0.34 19.23 23.36
N LYS A 283 -0.67 18.55 22.81
CA LYS A 283 -2.08 18.93 22.98
C LYS A 283 -2.56 18.71 24.42
N ASN A 284 -2.20 17.58 25.03
CA ASN A 284 -2.62 17.26 26.40
C ASN A 284 -1.99 18.18 27.44
N THR A 285 -0.75 18.60 27.24
CA THR A 285 -0.07 19.58 28.10
C THR A 285 -0.64 21.00 27.96
N GLY A 286 -1.20 21.37 26.79
CA GLY A 286 -1.90 22.63 26.58
C GLY A 286 -3.18 22.80 27.42
N TYR A 287 -3.96 21.73 27.63
CA TYR A 287 -5.17 21.77 28.45
C TYR A 287 -4.89 21.84 29.97
N GLN A 288 -3.73 21.36 30.43
CA GLN A 288 -3.32 21.47 31.84
C GLN A 288 -2.87 22.88 32.24
N ARG A 289 -2.72 23.81 31.28
CA ARG A 289 -2.30 25.20 31.53
C ARG A 289 -3.44 26.22 31.56
N LEU A 290 -4.69 25.79 31.44
CA LEU A 290 -5.83 26.69 31.64
C LEU A 290 -6.04 26.85 33.16
N PRO A 291 -5.93 28.07 33.72
CA PRO A 291 -6.29 28.29 35.11
C PRO A 291 -7.77 27.93 35.30
N GLN A 292 -8.04 27.12 36.32
CA GLN A 292 -9.39 26.89 36.84
C GLN A 292 -9.94 28.15 37.48
#